data_AF-A0A1Q7YSA2-F1
#
_entry.id   AF-A0A1Q7YSA2-F1
#
_cell.length_a   1.000
_cell.length_b   1.000
_cell.length_c   1.000
_cell.angle_alpha   90.00
_cell.angle_beta   90.00
_cell.angle_gamma   90.00
#
_symmetry.space_group_name_H-M   'P 1'
#
loop_
_entity.id
_entity.type
_entity.pdbx_description
1 polymer ?
#
loop_
_entity_poly.entity_id
_entity_poly.type
_entity_poly.pdbx_seq_one_letter_code
_entity_poly.pdbx_strand_id
1 'polypeptide(L)'
;MPSFVLRMLHFLLTDPASGKGNGFFEMMTDFVSRYHDQFASTDDFRLVANEHFAKSPIAQIYHLNNLDWFFKQWVYQSDLPSYQLEYQLQDQPDGKVLLSGTVTQENAPRDWFMVLPILISFGGKQEANATVHAYGPSATFQLRLPARPTKVELDPRHWILSEKTSTK
;
A
#
# COMPACT_ATOMS: atom_id res chain seq x y z
N MET A 1 -7.20 0.18 -19.04
CA MET A 1 -6.41 0.27 -17.79
C MET A 1 -5.66 -1.04 -17.60
N PRO A 2 -4.31 -1.06 -17.54
CA PRO A 2 -3.58 -2.29 -17.27
C PRO A 2 -3.99 -2.84 -15.89
N SER A 3 -4.16 -4.16 -15.79
CA SER A 3 -4.69 -4.88 -14.61
C SER A 3 -3.94 -4.57 -13.30
N PHE A 4 -2.67 -4.17 -13.39
CA PHE A 4 -1.84 -3.79 -12.24
C PHE A 4 -2.30 -2.53 -11.52
N VAL A 5 -2.79 -1.51 -12.24
CA VAL A 5 -3.28 -0.26 -11.62
C VAL A 5 -4.52 -0.55 -10.77
N LEU A 6 -5.43 -1.38 -11.27
CA LEU A 6 -6.62 -1.79 -10.52
C LEU A 6 -6.26 -2.63 -9.29
N ARG A 7 -5.22 -3.49 -9.39
CA ARG A 7 -4.73 -4.26 -8.25
C ARG A 7 -4.15 -3.37 -7.15
N MET A 8 -3.33 -2.38 -7.51
CA MET A 8 -2.81 -1.41 -6.54
C MET A 8 -3.91 -0.57 -5.92
N LEU A 9 -4.89 -0.13 -6.72
CA LEU A 9 -6.05 0.60 -6.22
C LEU A 9 -6.90 -0.25 -5.26
N HIS A 10 -7.04 -1.54 -5.55
CA HIS A 10 -7.71 -2.47 -4.65
C HIS A 10 -6.98 -2.56 -3.30
N PHE A 11 -5.66 -2.65 -3.32
CA PHE A 11 -4.86 -2.59 -2.09
C PHE A 11 -5.10 -1.27 -1.32
N LEU A 12 -5.06 -0.11 -2.00
CA LEU A 12 -5.24 1.20 -1.35
C LEU A 12 -6.64 1.42 -0.75
N LEU A 13 -7.63 0.63 -1.17
CA LEU A 13 -9.00 0.60 -0.64
C LEU A 13 -9.26 -0.59 0.30
N THR A 14 -8.26 -1.42 0.57
CA THR A 14 -8.34 -2.54 1.51
C THR A 14 -8.07 -2.05 2.93
N ASP A 15 -8.83 -2.57 3.90
CA ASP A 15 -8.54 -2.37 5.31
C ASP A 15 -7.29 -3.19 5.73
N PRO A 16 -6.18 -2.56 6.13
CA PRO A 16 -4.98 -3.28 6.54
C PRO A 16 -5.19 -4.19 7.76
N ALA A 17 -6.07 -3.80 8.69
CA ALA A 17 -6.27 -4.56 9.93
C ALA A 17 -7.06 -5.85 9.68
N SER A 18 -8.11 -5.79 8.87
CA SER A 18 -8.97 -6.94 8.58
C SER A 18 -8.66 -7.68 7.27
N GLY A 19 -7.90 -7.05 6.37
CA GLY A 19 -7.65 -7.55 5.01
C GLY A 19 -8.87 -7.49 4.09
N LYS A 20 -9.96 -6.84 4.51
CA LYS A 20 -11.19 -6.75 3.71
C LYS A 20 -11.07 -5.70 2.61
N GLY A 21 -11.28 -6.12 1.36
CA GLY A 21 -11.18 -5.29 0.15
C GLY A 21 -12.51 -4.67 -0.32
N ASN A 22 -13.55 -4.63 0.51
CA ASN A 22 -14.89 -4.21 0.10
C ASN A 22 -14.92 -2.81 -0.53
N GLY A 23 -14.11 -1.87 -0.03
CA GLY A 23 -14.08 -0.49 -0.52
C GLY A 23 -13.73 -0.39 -2.01
N PHE A 24 -12.93 -1.32 -2.53
CA PHE A 24 -12.64 -1.38 -3.97
C PHE A 24 -13.88 -1.76 -4.79
N PHE A 25 -14.60 -2.80 -4.35
CA PHE A 25 -15.80 -3.24 -5.05
C PHE A 25 -16.92 -2.21 -4.95
N GLU A 26 -17.09 -1.57 -3.79
CA GLU A 26 -18.02 -0.46 -3.61
C GLU A 26 -17.71 0.71 -4.57
N MET A 27 -16.43 1.09 -4.69
CA MET A 27 -15.98 2.10 -5.65
C MET A 27 -16.26 1.70 -7.10
N MET A 28 -15.97 0.44 -7.48
CA MET A 28 -16.24 -0.05 -8.83
C MET A 28 -17.75 -0.10 -9.14
N THR A 29 -18.58 -0.52 -8.19
CA THR A 29 -20.04 -0.53 -8.32
C THR A 29 -20.58 0.89 -8.48
N ASP A 30 -20.09 1.84 -7.69
CA ASP A 30 -20.47 3.25 -7.79
C ASP A 30 -20.07 3.85 -9.14
N PHE A 31 -18.84 3.60 -9.60
CA PHE A 31 -18.38 4.05 -10.91
C PHE A 31 -19.26 3.50 -12.05
N VAL A 32 -19.54 2.19 -12.07
CA VAL A 32 -20.40 1.58 -13.08
C VAL A 32 -21.83 2.14 -13.02
N SER A 33 -22.36 2.39 -11.82
CA SER A 33 -23.69 2.96 -11.64
C SER A 33 -23.79 4.41 -12.15
N ARG A 34 -22.76 5.24 -11.92
CA ARG A 34 -22.75 6.65 -12.34
C ARG A 34 -22.66 6.82 -13.86
N TYR A 35 -21.94 5.92 -14.52
CA TYR A 35 -21.65 6.02 -15.95
C TYR A 35 -22.33 4.91 -16.78
N HIS A 36 -23.37 4.28 -16.23
CA HIS A 36 -24.19 3.34 -16.99
C HIS A 36 -24.77 4.03 -18.24
N ASP A 37 -24.61 3.42 -19.41
CA ASP A 37 -25.00 3.96 -20.72
C ASP A 37 -24.31 5.28 -21.15
N GLN A 38 -23.19 5.65 -20.53
CA GLN A 38 -22.42 6.85 -20.87
C GLN A 38 -20.95 6.52 -21.12
N PHE A 39 -20.28 7.37 -21.92
CA PHE A 39 -18.83 7.30 -22.05
C PHE A 39 -18.19 7.85 -20.78
N ALA A 40 -17.33 7.05 -20.13
CA ALA A 40 -16.53 7.48 -18.99
C ALA A 40 -15.07 7.65 -19.40
N SER A 41 -14.46 8.76 -18.97
CA SER A 41 -13.04 9.01 -19.16
C SER A 41 -12.19 8.43 -18.02
N THR A 42 -10.87 8.43 -18.20
CA THR A 42 -9.93 8.12 -17.11
C THR A 42 -10.04 9.13 -15.97
N ASP A 43 -10.37 10.39 -16.26
CA ASP A 43 -10.50 11.43 -15.24
C ASP A 43 -11.77 11.24 -14.40
N ASP A 44 -12.88 10.83 -15.04
CA ASP A 44 -14.10 10.42 -14.35
C ASP A 44 -13.84 9.28 -13.34
N PHE A 45 -13.08 8.27 -13.77
CA PHE A 45 -12.67 7.18 -12.89
C PHE A 45 -11.81 7.68 -11.72
N ARG A 46 -10.87 8.59 -11.98
CA ARG A 46 -10.03 9.21 -10.94
C ARG A 46 -10.87 9.95 -9.90
N LEU A 47 -11.90 10.69 -10.32
CA LEU A 47 -12.77 11.43 -9.41
C LEU A 47 -13.53 10.50 -8.47
N VAL A 48 -14.16 9.43 -8.99
CA VAL A 48 -14.84 8.43 -8.16
C VAL A 48 -13.85 7.72 -7.23
N ALA A 49 -12.68 7.32 -7.74
CA ALA A 49 -11.64 6.69 -6.92
C ALA A 49 -11.15 7.60 -5.79
N ASN A 50 -11.00 8.90 -6.03
CA ASN A 50 -10.63 9.90 -5.02
C ASN A 50 -11.66 9.98 -3.89
N GLU A 51 -12.96 10.02 -4.21
CA GLU A 51 -14.04 10.09 -3.21
C GLU A 51 -14.06 8.89 -2.26
N HIS A 52 -13.82 7.69 -2.81
CA HIS A 52 -13.76 6.45 -2.03
C HIS A 52 -12.45 6.33 -1.25
N PHE A 53 -11.33 6.70 -1.87
CA PHE A 53 -10.04 6.64 -1.20
C PHE A 53 -9.95 7.58 0.00
N ALA A 54 -10.47 8.80 -0.07
CA ALA A 54 -10.47 9.74 1.05
C ALA A 54 -11.16 9.18 2.32
N LYS A 55 -12.02 8.17 2.18
CA LYS A 55 -12.72 7.48 3.27
C LYS A 55 -12.04 6.18 3.69
N SER A 56 -11.00 5.74 2.99
CA SER A 56 -10.35 4.46 3.23
C SER A 56 -9.51 4.47 4.52
N PRO A 57 -9.31 3.32 5.17
CA PRO A 57 -8.44 3.23 6.34
C PRO A 57 -7.01 3.71 6.05
N ILE A 58 -6.46 3.38 4.88
CA ILE A 58 -5.10 3.81 4.49
C ILE A 58 -5.02 5.34 4.39
N ALA A 59 -6.02 5.98 3.78
CA ALA A 59 -6.07 7.44 3.70
C ALA A 59 -6.12 8.09 5.08
N GLN A 60 -6.90 7.54 6.01
CA GLN A 60 -7.01 8.03 7.37
C GLN A 60 -5.71 7.83 8.17
N ILE A 61 -5.07 6.66 8.06
CA ILE A 61 -3.83 6.32 8.76
C ILE A 61 -2.69 7.28 8.38
N TYR A 62 -2.61 7.67 7.10
CA TYR A 62 -1.52 8.50 6.58
C TYR A 62 -1.92 9.94 6.26
N HIS A 63 -3.14 10.37 6.64
CA HIS A 63 -3.67 11.70 6.37
C HIS A 63 -3.60 12.09 4.88
N LEU A 64 -3.90 11.15 3.99
CA LEU A 64 -3.94 11.35 2.55
C LEU A 64 -5.37 11.70 2.13
N ASN A 65 -5.53 12.77 1.35
CA ASN A 65 -6.86 13.28 1.01
C ASN A 65 -7.34 12.88 -0.40
N ASN A 66 -6.44 12.38 -1.25
CA ASN A 66 -6.74 11.96 -2.62
C ASN A 66 -5.67 10.99 -3.16
N LEU A 67 -5.91 10.49 -4.38
CA LEU A 67 -5.04 9.63 -5.18
C LEU A 67 -4.34 10.40 -6.32
N ASP A 68 -4.28 11.73 -6.30
CA ASP A 68 -3.70 12.48 -7.43
C ASP A 68 -2.22 12.10 -7.65
N TRP A 69 -1.49 11.85 -6.57
CA TRP A 69 -0.13 11.29 -6.60
C TRP A 69 -0.09 9.92 -7.30
N PHE A 70 -1.07 9.06 -7.02
CA PHE A 70 -1.13 7.70 -7.55
C PHE A 70 -1.40 7.72 -9.05
N PHE A 71 -2.37 8.51 -9.49
CA PHE A 71 -2.68 8.63 -10.92
C PHE A 71 -1.51 9.27 -11.69
N LYS A 72 -0.88 10.31 -11.12
CA LYS A 72 0.34 10.90 -11.69
C LYS A 72 1.44 9.86 -11.91
N GLN A 73 1.74 9.06 -10.88
CA GLN A 73 2.84 8.11 -10.90
C GLN A 73 2.57 6.83 -11.69
N TRP A 74 1.36 6.28 -11.59
CA TRP A 74 1.08 4.91 -12.06
C TRP A 74 0.22 4.86 -13.31
N VAL A 75 -0.39 5.98 -13.70
CA VAL A 75 -1.23 6.07 -14.91
C VAL A 75 -0.59 6.97 -15.95
N TYR A 76 0.02 8.09 -15.53
CA TYR A 76 0.58 9.08 -16.46
C TYR A 76 2.10 9.00 -16.63
N GLN A 77 2.81 8.35 -15.70
CA GLN A 77 4.24 8.08 -15.77
C GLN A 77 4.52 6.60 -16.08
N SER A 78 5.76 6.29 -16.44
CA SER A 78 6.21 4.96 -16.85
C SER A 78 7.33 4.40 -15.96
N ASP A 79 7.54 4.99 -14.79
CA ASP A 79 8.56 4.53 -13.84
C ASP A 79 8.19 3.16 -13.28
N LEU A 80 9.21 2.31 -13.08
CA LEU A 80 9.05 0.97 -12.52
C LEU A 80 9.99 0.79 -11.33
N PRO A 81 9.53 1.11 -10.11
CA PRO A 81 10.39 1.14 -8.95
C PRO A 81 10.85 -0.24 -8.50
N SER A 82 12.02 -0.29 -7.87
CA SER A 82 12.50 -1.41 -7.08
C SER A 82 12.42 -1.07 -5.59
N TYR A 83 11.94 -2.00 -4.78
CA TYR A 83 11.76 -1.84 -3.34
C TYR A 83 12.62 -2.84 -2.55
N GLN A 84 13.30 -2.34 -1.52
CA GLN A 84 14.03 -3.17 -0.56
C GLN A 84 13.66 -2.76 0.86
N LEU A 85 13.24 -3.73 1.67
CA LEU A 85 13.07 -3.57 3.11
C LEU A 85 14.29 -4.12 3.83
N GLU A 86 14.88 -3.32 4.71
CA GLU A 86 15.83 -3.75 5.74
C GLU A 86 15.21 -3.51 7.11
N TYR A 87 15.33 -4.47 8.03
CA TYR A 87 14.71 -4.31 9.35
C TYR A 87 15.49 -4.91 10.51
N GLN A 88 15.15 -4.45 11.71
CA GLN A 88 15.69 -4.91 12.98
C GLN A 88 14.55 -5.11 13.99
N LEU A 89 14.72 -6.10 14.87
CA LEU A 89 13.78 -6.42 15.94
C LEU A 89 14.44 -6.19 17.29
N GLN A 90 13.84 -5.34 18.11
CA GLN A 90 14.29 -5.04 19.47
C GLN A 90 13.23 -5.46 20.49
N ASP A 91 13.57 -6.44 21.32
CA ASP A 91 12.71 -6.88 22.43
C ASP A 91 12.57 -5.75 23.46
N GLN A 92 11.35 -5.53 23.95
CA GLN A 92 11.02 -4.48 24.92
C GLN A 92 10.73 -5.10 26.29
N PRO A 93 10.92 -4.35 27.40
CA PRO A 93 10.71 -4.86 28.75
C PRO A 93 9.29 -5.40 29.03
N ASP A 94 8.29 -4.96 28.26
CA ASP A 94 6.89 -5.40 28.41
C ASP A 94 6.53 -6.64 27.58
N GLY A 95 7.54 -7.38 27.07
CA GLY A 95 7.35 -8.58 26.25
C GLY A 95 6.93 -8.31 24.81
N LYS A 96 6.79 -7.03 24.43
CA LYS A 96 6.54 -6.60 23.05
C LYS A 96 7.85 -6.49 22.28
N VAL A 97 7.74 -6.31 20.96
CA VAL A 97 8.90 -6.12 20.08
C VAL A 97 8.74 -4.83 19.28
N LEU A 98 9.80 -4.04 19.22
CA LEU A 98 9.88 -2.89 18.33
C LEU A 98 10.52 -3.34 17.02
N LEU A 99 9.74 -3.35 15.94
CA LEU A 99 10.22 -3.52 14.58
C LEU A 99 10.60 -2.14 14.04
N SER A 100 11.88 -1.93 13.78
CA SER A 100 12.38 -0.75 13.06
C SER A 100 12.79 -1.17 11.66
N GLY A 101 12.37 -0.44 10.64
CA GLY A 101 12.71 -0.76 9.25
C GLY A 101 12.99 0.46 8.41
N THR A 102 13.73 0.22 7.33
CA THR A 102 14.03 1.18 6.28
C THR A 102 13.60 0.58 4.95
N VAL A 103 12.77 1.30 4.20
CA VAL A 103 12.45 0.98 2.81
C VAL A 103 13.29 1.87 1.91
N THR A 104 14.02 1.26 0.98
CA THR A 104 14.73 1.95 -0.10
C THR A 104 13.96 1.79 -1.42
N GLN A 105 13.85 2.89 -2.16
CA GLN A 105 13.14 2.99 -3.44
C GLN A 105 14.12 3.39 -4.54
N GLU A 106 14.32 2.52 -5.53
CA GLU A 106 15.20 2.72 -6.68
C GLU A 106 14.40 2.75 -7.98
N ASN A 107 15.00 3.20 -9.09
CA ASN A 107 14.37 3.29 -10.41
C ASN A 107 13.09 4.13 -10.45
N ALA A 108 13.04 5.15 -9.60
CA ALA A 108 11.96 6.12 -9.55
C ALA A 108 12.47 7.53 -9.19
N PRO A 109 11.70 8.59 -9.50
CA PRO A 109 11.99 9.96 -9.09
C PRO A 109 12.22 10.16 -7.59
N ARG A 110 12.88 11.27 -7.22
CA ARG A 110 13.17 11.59 -5.80
C ARG A 110 11.93 11.91 -4.97
N ASP A 111 10.84 12.32 -5.61
CA ASP A 111 9.54 12.58 -4.98
C ASP A 111 8.61 11.35 -5.06
N TRP A 112 9.13 10.18 -5.39
CA TRP A 112 8.34 8.95 -5.49
C TRP A 112 7.70 8.59 -4.17
N PHE A 113 6.41 8.25 -4.24
CA PHE A 113 5.60 7.95 -3.08
C PHE A 113 4.82 6.65 -3.28
N MET A 114 4.86 5.76 -2.27
CA MET A 114 3.97 4.62 -2.22
C MET A 114 3.65 4.20 -0.79
N VAL A 115 2.42 3.75 -0.56
CA VAL A 115 2.07 2.95 0.62
C VAL A 115 2.37 1.49 0.30
N LEU A 116 3.23 0.85 1.08
CA LEU A 116 3.67 -0.53 0.83
C LEU A 116 3.14 -1.49 1.90
N PRO A 117 2.61 -2.66 1.54
CA PRO A 117 2.19 -3.67 2.49
C PRO A 117 3.39 -4.42 3.08
N ILE A 118 3.32 -4.70 4.38
CA ILE A 118 4.23 -5.59 5.08
C ILE A 118 3.41 -6.74 5.68
N LEU A 119 3.83 -7.98 5.40
CA LEU A 119 3.30 -9.16 6.07
C LEU A 119 4.22 -9.54 7.22
N ILE A 120 3.63 -9.74 8.41
CA ILE A 120 4.34 -10.11 9.62
C ILE A 120 3.81 -11.46 10.07
N SER A 121 4.67 -12.48 10.12
CA SER A 121 4.32 -13.84 10.55
C SER A 121 4.85 -14.09 11.96
N PHE A 122 4.01 -14.65 12.83
CA PHE A 122 4.38 -15.03 14.21
C PHE A 122 4.54 -16.55 14.37
N GLY A 123 4.53 -17.28 13.27
CA GLY A 123 4.58 -18.75 13.23
C GLY A 123 3.20 -19.39 13.08
N GLY A 124 3.18 -20.61 12.55
CA GLY A 124 1.93 -21.32 12.23
C GLY A 124 1.10 -20.56 11.18
N LYS A 125 -0.17 -20.27 11.50
CA LYS A 125 -1.10 -19.49 10.66
C LYS A 125 -1.33 -18.06 11.17
N GLN A 126 -0.52 -17.60 12.12
CA GLN A 126 -0.70 -16.27 12.71
C GLN A 126 0.07 -15.23 11.90
N GLU A 127 -0.68 -14.37 11.22
CA GLU A 127 -0.16 -13.27 10.41
C GLU A 127 -0.83 -11.96 10.79
N ALA A 128 -0.10 -10.86 10.64
CA ALA A 128 -0.63 -9.51 10.67
C ALA A 128 -0.21 -8.79 9.38
N ASN A 129 -1.11 -7.98 8.82
CA ASN A 129 -0.75 -7.05 7.78
C ASN A 129 -0.48 -5.68 8.41
N ALA A 130 0.60 -5.06 7.98
CA ALA A 130 0.91 -3.67 8.26
C ALA A 130 1.11 -2.94 6.95
N THR A 131 1.12 -1.61 7.01
CA THR A 131 1.48 -0.76 5.87
C THR A 131 2.56 0.19 6.30
N VAL A 132 3.37 0.65 5.34
CA VAL A 132 4.37 1.69 5.55
C VAL A 132 4.24 2.76 4.48
N HIS A 133 4.39 4.01 4.89
CA HIS A 133 4.35 5.18 4.01
C HIS A 133 5.77 5.50 3.55
N ALA A 134 6.10 5.14 2.31
CA ALA A 134 7.44 5.30 1.75
C ALA A 134 7.47 6.52 0.82
N TYR A 135 8.04 7.62 1.30
CA TYR A 135 8.23 8.85 0.52
C TYR A 135 9.72 9.11 0.27
N GLY A 136 10.09 9.30 -1.00
CA GLY A 136 11.45 9.57 -1.44
C GLY A 136 12.35 8.33 -1.49
N PRO A 137 13.65 8.50 -1.79
CA PRO A 137 14.55 7.35 -2.05
C PRO A 137 14.71 6.39 -0.87
N SER A 138 14.46 6.86 0.35
CA SER A 138 14.51 6.04 1.55
C SER A 138 13.53 6.57 2.61
N ALA A 139 12.80 5.67 3.26
CA ALA A 139 11.84 5.98 4.31
C ALA A 139 12.00 5.01 5.49
N THR A 140 12.05 5.54 6.70
CA THR A 140 12.13 4.75 7.92
C THR A 140 10.76 4.63 8.59
N PHE A 141 10.54 3.54 9.32
CA PHE A 141 9.32 3.32 10.09
C PHE A 141 9.61 2.52 11.36
N GLN A 142 8.67 2.61 12.29
CA GLN A 142 8.66 1.81 13.52
C GLN A 142 7.27 1.24 13.76
N LEU A 143 7.20 -0.05 14.10
CA LEU A 143 5.97 -0.76 14.44
C LEU A 143 6.16 -1.49 15.76
N ARG A 144 5.20 -1.36 16.67
CA ARG A 144 5.19 -2.11 17.92
C ARG A 144 4.38 -3.39 17.74
N LEU A 145 5.03 -4.53 17.93
CA LEU A 145 4.46 -5.85 17.75
C LEU A 145 4.13 -6.48 19.12
N PRO A 146 3.05 -7.26 19.22
CA PRO A 146 2.63 -7.89 20.47
C PRO A 146 3.56 -9.04 20.91
N ALA A 147 4.34 -9.60 19.99
CA ALA A 147 5.29 -10.67 20.21
C ALA A 147 6.41 -10.59 19.16
N ARG A 148 7.45 -11.43 19.31
CA ARG A 148 8.54 -11.51 18.33
C ARG A 148 8.08 -12.25 17.07
N PRO A 149 8.17 -11.63 15.87
CA PRO A 149 7.80 -12.31 14.64
C PRO A 149 8.87 -13.33 14.24
N THR A 150 8.45 -14.35 13.50
CA THR A 150 9.34 -15.31 12.85
C THR A 150 9.80 -14.81 11.49
N LYS A 151 8.99 -13.96 10.84
CA LYS A 151 9.26 -13.44 9.50
C LYS A 151 8.59 -12.08 9.29
N VAL A 152 9.25 -11.19 8.59
CA VAL A 152 8.72 -9.91 8.09
C VAL A 152 9.00 -9.86 6.60
N GLU A 153 8.00 -9.54 5.78
CA GLU A 153 8.12 -9.52 4.32
C GLU A 153 7.47 -8.29 3.73
N LEU A 154 8.16 -7.63 2.81
CA LEU A 154 7.64 -6.54 1.99
C LEU A 154 6.86 -7.11 0.80
N ASP A 155 5.58 -6.75 0.71
CA ASP A 155 4.66 -7.12 -0.36
C ASP A 155 4.77 -8.56 -0.91
N PRO A 156 4.75 -9.62 -0.07
CA PRO A 156 4.86 -11.00 -0.56
C PRO A 156 3.66 -11.45 -1.41
N ARG A 157 2.58 -10.66 -1.42
CA ARG A 157 1.37 -10.92 -2.22
C ARG A 157 1.38 -10.14 -3.55
N HIS A 158 2.44 -9.41 -3.86
CA HIS A 158 2.61 -8.65 -5.09
C HIS A 158 1.44 -7.72 -5.39
N TRP A 159 0.99 -6.96 -4.39
CA TRP A 159 -0.01 -5.91 -4.57
C TRP A 159 0.51 -4.76 -5.41
N ILE A 160 1.78 -4.42 -5.21
CA ILE A 160 2.43 -3.24 -5.79
C ILE A 160 3.25 -3.65 -7.00
N LEU A 161 3.03 -2.93 -8.10
CA LEU A 161 3.84 -3.11 -9.29
C LEU A 161 5.28 -2.64 -9.01
N SER A 162 6.24 -3.51 -9.25
CA SER A 162 7.65 -3.24 -9.05
C SER A 162 8.49 -4.06 -10.01
N GLU A 163 9.70 -3.58 -10.32
CA GLU A 163 10.70 -4.39 -11.02
C GLU A 163 11.23 -5.49 -10.11
N LYS A 164 11.51 -5.11 -8.86
CA LYS A 164 12.00 -6.01 -7.82
C LYS A 164 11.46 -5.59 -6.47
N THR A 165 11.06 -6.57 -5.67
CA THR A 165 10.75 -6.38 -4.25
C THR A 165 11.55 -7.39 -3.44
N SER A 166 12.20 -6.93 -2.38
CA SER A 166 12.99 -7.80 -1.51
C SER A 166 12.96 -7.38 -0.04
N THR A 167 13.27 -8.32 0.84
CA THR A 167 13.40 -8.08 2.28
C THR A 167 14.69 -8.71 2.78
N LYS A 168 15.44 -7.97 3.59
CA LYS A 168 16.72 -8.34 4.19
C LYS A 168 16.69 -8.18 5.70
#